data_AF-A0A963ANY7-F1
#
_entry.id   AF-A0A963ANY7-F1
#
_cell.length_a   1.000
_cell.length_b   1.000
_cell.length_c   1.000
_cell.angle_alpha   90.00
_cell.angle_beta   90.00
_cell.angle_gamma   90.00
#
_symmetry.space_group_name_H-M   'P 1'
#
loop_
_entity.id
_entity.type
_entity.pdbx_description
1 polymer ?
#
loop_
_entity_poly.entity_id
_entity_poly.type
_entity_poly.pdbx_seq_one_letter_code
_entity_poly.pdbx_strand_id
1 'polypeptide(L)' 'MKTQYTENLKINQFGDVDVKYYIAKGKQLRSQAIAEMVQSLFARVRRVCTKRAPHLPLKVNFRH' A
#
# COMPACT_ATOMS: atom_id res chain seq x y z
N MET A 1 -32.76 0.98 -7.23
CA MET A 1 -31.77 2.08 -7.31
C MET A 1 -30.68 1.66 -8.29
N LYS A 2 -30.53 2.37 -9.43
CA LYS A 2 -29.40 2.16 -10.34
C LYS A 2 -28.21 2.94 -9.79
N THR A 3 -27.18 2.24 -9.31
CA THR A 3 -25.93 2.86 -8.88
C THR A 3 -25.26 3.45 -10.13
N GLN A 4 -25.45 4.75 -10.35
CA GLN A 4 -24.73 5.46 -11.40
C GLN A 4 -23.27 5.55 -10.97
N TYR A 5 -22.44 4.68 -11.53
CA TYR A 5 -20.98 4.78 -11.42
C TYR A 5 -20.54 6.01 -12.20
N THR A 6 -20.44 7.15 -11.53
CA THR A 6 -19.74 8.33 -12.05
C THR A 6 -18.24 8.13 -11.83
N GLU A 7 -17.64 7.20 -12.59
CA GLU A 7 -16.20 7.14 -12.71
C GLU A 7 -15.74 8.38 -13.48
N ASN A 8 -15.31 9.41 -12.74
CA ASN A 8 -14.63 10.58 -13.31
C ASN A 8 -13.28 10.10 -13.87
N LEU A 9 -13.29 9.65 -15.13
CA LEU A 9 -12.09 9.25 -15.84
C LEU A 9 -11.19 10.49 -15.99
N LYS A 10 -9.92 10.36 -15.61
CA LYS A 10 -8.95 11.42 -15.86
C LYS A 10 -8.62 11.42 -17.33
N ILE A 11 -8.97 12.52 -17.98
CA ILE A 11 -8.76 12.76 -19.40
C ILE A 11 -7.53 13.64 -19.57
N ASN A 12 -6.72 13.38 -20.60
CA ASN A 12 -5.54 14.17 -20.95
C ASN A 12 -5.93 15.43 -21.73
N GLN A 13 -4.95 16.27 -22.08
CA GLN A 13 -5.17 17.51 -22.82
C GLN A 13 -5.75 17.34 -24.23
N PHE A 14 -5.80 16.11 -24.74
CA PHE A 14 -6.31 15.76 -26.07
C PHE A 14 -7.73 15.18 -26.04
N GLY A 15 -8.33 15.00 -24.86
CA GLY A 15 -9.66 14.39 -24.74
C GLY A 15 -9.65 12.87 -24.58
N ASP A 16 -8.48 12.23 -24.56
CA ASP A 16 -8.35 10.79 -24.36
C ASP A 16 -8.11 10.43 -22.89
N VAL A 17 -8.39 9.18 -22.52
CA VAL A 17 -8.08 8.66 -21.17
C VAL A 17 -6.58 8.80 -20.88
N ASP A 18 -6.23 9.38 -19.74
CA ASP A 18 -4.86 9.55 -19.28
C ASP A 18 -4.30 8.22 -18.72
N VAL A 19 -3.97 7.31 -19.64
CA VAL A 19 -3.42 5.98 -19.33
C VAL A 19 -2.16 6.08 -18.46
N LYS A 20 -1.33 7.11 -18.68
CA LYS A 20 -0.09 7.31 -17.90
C LYS A 20 -0.40 7.59 -16.43
N TYR A 21 -1.40 8.44 -16.16
CA TYR A 21 -1.86 8.68 -14.80
C TYR A 21 -2.33 7.40 -14.12
N TYR A 22 -3.14 6.57 -14.79
CA TYR A 22 -3.65 5.34 -14.20
C TYR A 22 -2.56 4.29 -13.96
N ILE A 23 -1.57 4.19 -14.84
CA ILE A 23 -0.40 3.31 -14.63
C ILE A 23 0.40 3.79 -13.41
N ALA A 24 0.67 5.09 -13.29
CA ALA A 24 1.39 5.66 -12.16
C ALA A 24 0.61 5.46 -10.84
N LYS A 25 -0.69 5.75 -10.85
CA LYS A 25 -1.58 5.52 -9.70
C LYS A 25 -1.64 4.05 -9.30
N GLY A 26 -1.72 3.15 -10.27
CA GLY A 26 -1.70 1.70 -10.02
C GLY A 26 -0.39 1.23 -9.36
N LYS A 27 0.76 1.74 -9.81
CA LYS A 27 2.06 1.47 -9.16
C LYS A 27 2.07 1.98 -7.71
N GLN A 28 1.62 3.21 -7.49
CA GLN A 28 1.56 3.80 -6.15
C GLN A 28 0.67 2.97 -5.20
N LEU A 29 -0.54 2.61 -5.64
CA LEU A 29 -1.47 1.81 -4.84
C LEU A 29 -0.89 0.42 -4.51
N ARG A 30 -0.20 -0.22 -5.45
CA ARG A 30 0.49 -1.50 -5.20
C ARG A 30 1.60 -1.35 -4.16
N SER A 31 2.44 -0.32 -4.29
CA SER A 31 3.50 -0.07 -3.31
C SER A 31 2.94 0.20 -1.91
N GLN A 32 1.84 0.96 -1.82
CA GLN A 32 1.17 1.21 -0.55
C GLN A 32 0.61 -0.08 0.07
N ALA A 33 -0.09 -0.90 -0.73
CA ALA A 33 -0.62 -2.19 -0.27
C ALA A 33 0.50 -3.12 0.23
N ILE A 34 1.63 -3.19 -0.48
CA ILE A 34 2.79 -3.99 -0.07
C ILE A 34 3.35 -3.45 1.25
N ALA A 35 3.49 -2.12 1.39
CA ALA A 35 3.98 -1.53 2.64
C ALA A 35 3.07 -1.86 3.83
N GLU A 36 1.75 -1.76 3.67
CA GLU A 36 0.77 -2.12 4.70
C GLU A 36 0.83 -3.61 5.07
N MET A 37 0.95 -4.51 4.07
CA MET A 37 1.12 -5.95 4.31
C MET A 37 2.42 -6.26 5.07
N VAL A 38 3.52 -5.64 4.68
CA VAL A 38 4.83 -5.81 5.32
C VAL A 38 4.77 -5.29 6.77
N GLN A 39 4.20 -4.11 7.02
CA GLN A 39 4.03 -3.58 8.37
C GLN A 39 3.18 -4.51 9.25
N SER A 40 2.07 -5.05 8.72
CA SER A 40 1.23 -6.00 9.44
C SER A 40 1.98 -7.29 9.79
N LEU A 41 2.77 -7.81 8.85
CA LEU A 41 3.62 -8.98 9.08
C LEU A 41 4.67 -8.71 10.16
N PHE A 42 5.38 -7.57 10.08
CA PHE A 42 6.35 -7.17 11.10
C PHE A 42 5.70 -7.01 12.47
N ALA A 43 4.50 -6.42 12.56
CA ALA A 43 3.76 -6.30 13.80
C ALA A 43 3.43 -7.68 14.40
N ARG A 44 3.03 -8.65 13.56
CA ARG A 44 2.73 -10.01 13.98
C ARG A 44 3.99 -10.75 14.45
N VAL A 45 5.08 -10.68 13.68
CA VAL A 45 6.38 -11.26 14.05
C VAL A 45 6.87 -10.67 15.36
N ARG A 46 6.80 -9.34 15.51
CA ARG A 46 7.19 -8.65 16.75
C ARG A 46 6.40 -9.18 17.95
N ARG A 47 5.07 -9.32 17.86
CA ARG A 47 4.26 -9.87 18.94
C ARG A 47 4.64 -11.31 19.31
N VAL A 48 4.91 -12.15 18.31
CA VAL A 48 5.31 -13.55 18.55
C VAL A 48 6.68 -13.61 19.22
N CYS A 49 7.65 -12.85 18.72
CA CYS A 49 8.99 -12.79 19.27
C CYS A 49 9.02 -12.20 20.69
N THR A 50 8.28 -11.13 20.98
CA THR A 50 8.18 -10.59 22.35
C THR A 50 7.52 -11.58 23.31
N LYS A 51 6.57 -12.41 22.84
CA LYS A 51 5.90 -13.41 23.69
C LYS A 51 6.76 -14.66 23.93
N ARG A 52 7.52 -15.11 22.92
CA ARG A 52 8.29 -16.36 22.98
C ARG A 52 9.76 -16.17 23.37
N ALA A 53 10.33 -14.98 23.16
CA ALA A 53 11.72 -14.66 23.43
C ALA A 53 11.86 -13.19 23.88
N PRO A 54 11.40 -12.85 25.10
CA PRO A 54 11.36 -11.48 25.60
C PRO A 54 12.74 -10.84 25.78
N HIS A 55 13.81 -11.64 25.87
CA HIS A 55 15.19 -11.20 26.02
C HIS A 55 15.88 -10.87 24.69
N LEU A 56 15.24 -11.12 23.55
CA LEU A 56 15.78 -10.81 22.23
C LEU A 56 15.46 -9.35 21.86
N PRO A 57 16.48 -8.47 21.70
CA PRO A 57 16.25 -7.08 21.34
C PRO A 57 15.82 -6.98 19.86
N LEU A 58 14.53 -6.79 19.61
CA LEU A 58 13.99 -6.53 18.27
C LEU A 58 14.16 -5.05 17.90
N LYS A 59 15.40 -4.62 17.62
CA LYS A 59 15.68 -3.31 17.02
C LYS A 59 15.70 -3.46 15.49
N VAL A 60 14.55 -3.24 14.84
CA VAL A 60 14.49 -3.11 13.38
C VAL A 60 14.63 -1.63 13.04
N ASN A 61 15.83 -1.20 12.68
CA ASN A 61 16.08 0.15 12.16
C ASN A 61 15.75 0.16 10.66
N PHE A 62 14.58 0.68 10.30
CA PHE A 62 14.32 1.04 8.91
C PHE A 62 15.03 2.36 8.62
N ARG A 63 16.16 2.30 7.90
CA ARG A 63 16.76 3.48 7.28
C ARG A 63 15.85 3.89 6.13
N HIS A 64 15.17 5.03 6.29
CA HIS A 64 14.46 5.73 5.22
C HIS A 64 15.44 6.39 4.26
#